data_AF-A0A7W4V433-F1
#
_entry.id   AF-A0A7W4V433-F1
#
_cell.length_a   1.000
_cell.length_b   1.000
_cell.length_c   1.000
_cell.angle_alpha   90.00
_cell.angle_beta   90.00
_cell.angle_gamma   90.00
#
_symmetry.space_group_name_H-M   'P 1'
#
loop_
_entity.id
_entity.type
_entity.pdbx_description
1 polymer ?
#
loop_
_entity_poly.entity_id
_entity_poly.type
_entity_poly.pdbx_seq_one_letter_code
_entity_poly.pdbx_strand_id
1 'polypeptide(L)'
;MVTTSSAARSDRVAAALLLLATVAAVVWANVSTGGYEGFWSTSIDISVGDFGAEFTAHELVNEGLMTFFFFLVGLEVKREFTIGELTSRSRAIVPIVAAIAGLAVPALIFIAINASSGSAHAWGVVISTDTAFLLGALALIGPKHPARLRTFLLTLAVVDDVGALIVIAVFYNEGISLLPLAIAIVLLVLLAFVRWLPAGTGIAYAIGGIALWVAVSASGVHATLAGVAVALIIPVFSPRRAEVERTADLTQAFRESPNPAYASALQRTVRGALSINERIDSAWRPYIQLGVLPIFALANAGVHIDVEVLTAAVTSPITWGIIVALVGGKFIGITGATTLMKRLGVGELAPGLTLRRVGGGAALSGIGFTIALFLVPLAISDPDQQDLARVGVLAASVIAFALGWAILFVGDRLRPPRAVGAVLNRPVDPARDHIRGPVDARYTIVEYADFECPFCSRATGSVDAVLAHFGEELRWVYRHLPLSSVHPHATLAAQAAEASALQDRFFDFAPLLFAHQDELDEDGLRRRAEEIGLDIARFSADLHSADAARRVEDDRLDAELMDLHSTPTFFIGEKRHIGPYDSASLIRAIEGQ
;
A
#
# COMPACT_ATOMS: atom_id res chain seq x y z
N MET A 1 -17.01 0.18 -2.25
CA MET A 1 -17.43 -0.21 -0.87
C MET A 1 -17.35 -1.72 -0.62
N VAL A 2 -17.52 -2.58 -1.64
CA VAL A 2 -17.41 -4.06 -1.49
C VAL A 2 -15.97 -4.52 -1.15
N THR A 3 -14.94 -3.85 -1.66
CA THR A 3 -13.53 -4.23 -1.47
C THR A 3 -12.97 -3.91 -0.08
N THR A 4 -13.30 -2.76 0.50
CA THR A 4 -12.77 -2.35 1.82
C THR A 4 -13.31 -3.19 2.98
N SER A 5 -14.56 -3.65 2.89
CA SER A 5 -15.17 -4.55 3.88
C SER A 5 -14.58 -5.96 3.83
N SER A 6 -14.28 -6.46 2.62
CA SER A 6 -13.65 -7.76 2.42
C SER A 6 -12.21 -7.80 2.95
N ALA A 7 -11.40 -6.80 2.60
CA ALA A 7 -10.00 -6.72 3.06
C ALA A 7 -9.90 -6.62 4.59
N ALA A 8 -10.68 -5.70 5.21
CA ALA A 8 -10.69 -5.57 6.67
C ALA A 8 -11.18 -6.83 7.38
N ARG A 9 -12.08 -7.62 6.77
CA ARG A 9 -12.50 -8.92 7.31
C ARG A 9 -11.34 -9.93 7.25
N SER A 10 -10.62 -9.99 6.14
CA SER A 10 -9.45 -10.87 5.98
C SER A 10 -8.36 -10.54 7.01
N ASP A 11 -8.01 -9.26 7.18
CA ASP A 11 -6.98 -8.83 8.11
C ASP A 11 -7.32 -9.19 9.56
N ARG A 12 -8.61 -9.06 9.95
CA ARG A 12 -9.09 -9.48 11.28
C ARG A 12 -8.97 -10.99 11.49
N VAL A 13 -9.32 -11.79 10.48
CA VAL A 13 -9.23 -13.26 10.57
C VAL A 13 -7.77 -13.68 10.70
N ALA A 14 -6.88 -13.11 9.88
CA ALA A 14 -5.45 -13.39 9.97
C ALA A 14 -4.89 -13.04 11.36
N ALA A 15 -5.18 -11.83 11.87
CA ALA A 15 -4.72 -11.43 13.20
C ALA A 15 -5.33 -12.27 14.33
N ALA A 16 -6.59 -12.70 14.22
CA ALA A 16 -7.22 -13.58 15.19
C ALA A 16 -6.58 -14.98 15.20
N LEU A 17 -6.30 -15.56 14.02
CA LEU A 17 -5.60 -16.85 13.92
C LEU A 17 -4.18 -16.76 14.46
N LEU A 18 -3.47 -15.67 14.15
CA LEU A 18 -2.13 -15.43 14.67
C LEU A 18 -2.13 -15.33 16.21
N LEU A 19 -3.10 -14.60 16.78
CA LEU A 19 -3.29 -14.53 18.23
C LEU A 19 -3.63 -15.90 18.85
N LEU A 20 -4.52 -16.68 18.21
CA LEU A 20 -4.86 -18.02 18.67
C LEU A 20 -3.63 -18.94 18.66
N ALA A 21 -2.82 -18.90 17.61
CA ALA A 21 -1.58 -19.66 17.53
C ALA A 21 -0.57 -19.22 18.60
N THR A 22 -0.46 -17.92 18.87
CA THR A 22 0.37 -17.36 19.94
C THR A 22 -0.06 -17.89 21.31
N VAL A 23 -1.36 -17.82 21.63
CA VAL A 23 -1.91 -18.35 22.88
C VAL A 23 -1.68 -19.86 22.98
N ALA A 24 -1.87 -20.59 21.88
CA ALA A 24 -1.60 -22.03 21.84
C ALA A 24 -0.12 -22.35 22.08
N ALA A 25 0.81 -21.56 21.53
CA ALA A 25 2.25 -21.72 21.75
C ALA A 25 2.60 -21.57 23.24
N VAL A 26 2.11 -20.48 23.85
CA VAL A 26 2.31 -20.20 25.27
C VAL A 26 1.70 -21.31 26.12
N VAL A 27 0.46 -21.73 25.86
CA VAL A 27 -0.18 -22.82 26.61
C VAL A 27 0.61 -24.13 26.46
N TRP A 28 1.04 -24.47 25.24
CA TRP A 28 1.75 -25.72 24.99
C TRP A 28 3.11 -25.76 25.70
N ALA A 29 3.89 -24.68 25.63
CA ALA A 29 5.17 -24.55 26.33
C ALA A 29 5.04 -24.73 27.86
N ASN A 30 3.89 -24.41 28.45
CA ASN A 30 3.68 -24.48 29.90
C ASN A 30 2.96 -25.76 30.38
N VAL A 31 2.17 -26.42 29.52
CA VAL A 31 1.40 -27.61 29.90
C VAL A 31 2.25 -28.89 29.80
N SER A 32 3.19 -28.94 28.87
CA SER A 32 4.02 -30.12 28.64
C SER A 32 5.49 -29.78 28.86
N THR A 33 6.04 -30.19 30.01
CA THR A 33 7.48 -30.07 30.31
C THR A 33 8.31 -30.75 29.23
N GLY A 34 9.01 -29.96 28.41
CA GLY A 34 9.90 -30.43 27.34
C GLY A 34 9.21 -30.93 26.07
N GLY A 35 7.86 -31.00 26.04
CA GLY A 35 7.13 -31.48 24.88
C GLY A 35 7.08 -30.46 23.74
N TYR A 36 7.05 -29.17 24.09
CA TYR A 36 7.13 -28.08 23.13
C TYR A 36 8.55 -28.00 22.53
N GLU A 37 9.57 -27.91 23.39
CA GLU A 37 10.97 -27.82 22.98
C GLU A 37 11.38 -29.05 22.18
N GLY A 38 11.04 -30.25 22.67
CA GLY A 38 11.39 -31.51 22.01
C GLY A 38 10.79 -31.67 20.61
N PHE A 39 9.57 -31.16 20.39
CA PHE A 39 8.97 -31.15 19.06
C PHE A 39 9.73 -30.21 18.11
N TRP A 40 9.97 -28.97 18.54
CA TRP A 40 10.63 -27.97 17.70
C TRP A 40 12.12 -28.25 17.47
N SER A 41 12.79 -28.93 18.41
CA SER A 41 14.17 -29.39 18.29
C SER A 41 14.31 -30.72 17.54
N THR A 42 13.22 -31.28 17.01
CA THR A 42 13.30 -32.54 16.25
C THR A 42 14.11 -32.32 14.96
N SER A 43 15.24 -33.03 14.83
CA SER A 43 16.06 -33.02 13.61
C SER A 43 15.36 -33.75 12.47
N ILE A 44 15.37 -33.12 11.31
CA ILE A 44 14.92 -33.67 10.03
C ILE A 44 16.15 -33.71 9.12
N ASP A 45 16.56 -34.92 8.75
CA ASP A 45 17.65 -35.15 7.81
C ASP A 45 17.10 -35.43 6.42
N ILE A 46 17.52 -34.63 5.44
CA ILE A 46 17.26 -34.88 4.01
C ILE A 46 18.60 -35.17 3.33
N SER A 47 18.81 -36.44 2.97
CA SER A 47 19.99 -36.90 2.25
C SER A 47 19.68 -37.39 0.85
N VAL A 48 20.45 -36.95 -0.16
CA VAL A 48 20.44 -37.45 -1.54
C VAL A 48 21.89 -37.77 -1.96
N GLY A 49 22.26 -39.04 -1.93
CA GLY A 49 23.64 -39.47 -2.22
C GLY A 49 24.61 -38.94 -1.16
N ASP A 50 25.69 -38.29 -1.59
CA ASP A 50 26.70 -37.69 -0.70
C ASP A 50 26.30 -36.30 -0.16
N PHE A 51 25.15 -35.77 -0.59
CA PHE A 51 24.64 -34.49 -0.14
C PHE A 51 23.58 -34.70 0.94
N GLY A 52 23.82 -34.17 2.13
CA GLY A 52 22.87 -34.17 3.25
C GLY A 52 22.67 -32.76 3.78
N ALA A 53 21.45 -32.46 4.20
CA ALA A 53 21.11 -31.27 4.95
C ALA A 53 20.30 -31.70 6.19
N GLU A 54 20.81 -31.36 7.36
CA GLU A 54 20.10 -31.53 8.62
C GLU A 54 19.51 -30.17 9.01
N PHE A 55 18.23 -30.16 9.36
CA PHE A 55 17.56 -28.98 9.89
C PHE A 55 16.55 -29.39 10.96
N THR A 56 16.37 -28.54 11.96
CA THR A 56 15.33 -28.72 12.97
C THR A 56 13.96 -28.33 12.43
N ALA A 57 12.89 -28.85 13.05
CA ALA A 57 11.53 -28.38 12.76
C ALA A 57 11.40 -26.86 12.94
N HIS A 58 12.12 -26.28 13.91
CA HIS A 58 12.17 -24.84 14.14
C HIS A 58 12.86 -24.08 12.99
N GLU A 59 14.02 -24.56 12.52
CA GLU A 59 14.73 -23.97 11.37
C GLU A 59 13.92 -24.07 10.08
N LEU A 60 13.18 -25.15 9.85
CA LEU A 60 12.30 -25.27 8.68
C LEU A 60 11.23 -24.16 8.65
N VAL A 61 10.69 -23.79 9.82
CA VAL A 61 9.74 -22.69 9.94
C VAL A 61 10.45 -21.35 9.73
N ASN A 62 11.57 -21.13 10.42
CA ASN A 62 12.26 -19.83 10.44
C ASN A 62 13.06 -19.51 9.18
N GLU A 63 13.63 -20.50 8.51
CA GLU A 63 14.37 -20.31 7.27
C GLU A 63 13.52 -20.66 6.04
N GLY A 64 12.71 -21.71 6.12
CA GLY A 64 11.87 -22.16 5.01
C GLY A 64 10.60 -21.32 4.87
N LEU A 65 9.69 -21.40 5.85
CA LEU A 65 8.39 -20.74 5.75
C LEU A 65 8.52 -19.21 5.72
N MET A 66 9.39 -18.63 6.55
CA MET A 66 9.61 -17.18 6.56
C MET A 66 10.21 -16.65 5.26
N THR A 67 10.91 -17.47 4.47
CA THR A 67 11.33 -17.04 3.12
C THR A 67 10.14 -16.65 2.25
N PHE A 68 9.01 -17.35 2.35
CA PHE A 68 7.79 -16.99 1.63
C PHE A 68 7.16 -15.69 2.17
N PHE A 69 7.20 -15.48 3.49
CA PHE A 69 6.77 -14.22 4.09
C PHE A 69 7.59 -13.05 3.57
N PHE A 70 8.92 -13.14 3.62
CA PHE A 70 9.81 -12.09 3.14
C PHE A 70 9.79 -11.93 1.62
N PHE A 71 9.50 -12.99 0.86
CA PHE A 71 9.18 -12.90 -0.56
C PHE A 71 7.94 -12.03 -0.80
N LEU A 72 6.85 -12.24 -0.05
CA LEU A 72 5.64 -11.41 -0.13
C LEU A 72 5.92 -9.95 0.22
N VAL A 73 6.67 -9.71 1.30
CA VAL A 73 7.13 -8.36 1.68
C VAL A 73 7.91 -7.73 0.53
N GLY A 74 8.86 -8.45 -0.07
CA GLY A 74 9.64 -7.97 -1.22
C GLY A 74 8.77 -7.64 -2.45
N LEU A 75 7.68 -8.38 -2.68
CA LEU A 75 6.74 -8.08 -3.76
C LEU A 75 6.01 -6.76 -3.49
N GLU A 76 5.61 -6.54 -2.24
CA GLU A 76 4.91 -5.32 -1.81
C GLU A 76 5.83 -4.10 -1.88
N VAL A 77 7.07 -4.23 -1.42
CA VAL A 77 8.14 -3.22 -1.59
C VAL A 77 8.30 -2.86 -3.06
N LYS A 78 8.50 -3.87 -3.93
CA LYS A 78 8.68 -3.63 -5.36
C LYS A 78 7.49 -2.90 -5.97
N ARG A 79 6.27 -3.29 -5.59
CA ARG A 79 5.03 -2.66 -6.06
C ARG A 79 4.97 -1.20 -5.63
N GLU A 80 5.25 -0.92 -4.37
CA GLU A 80 5.13 0.41 -3.79
C GLU A 80 6.10 1.40 -4.45
N PHE A 81 7.34 0.98 -4.72
CA PHE A 81 8.32 1.80 -5.44
C PHE A 81 8.00 2.03 -6.92
N THR A 82 7.24 1.13 -7.57
CA THR A 82 7.00 1.18 -9.02
C THR A 82 5.68 1.89 -9.35
N ILE A 83 4.60 1.58 -8.61
CA ILE A 83 3.24 2.07 -8.91
C ILE A 83 2.48 2.58 -7.66
N GLY A 84 3.07 2.50 -6.46
CA GLY A 84 2.42 2.90 -5.20
C GLY A 84 2.74 4.33 -4.76
N GLU A 85 2.52 4.64 -3.48
CA GLU A 85 2.67 6.00 -2.91
C GLU A 85 4.14 6.46 -2.93
N LEU A 86 5.09 5.51 -2.87
CA LEU A 86 6.52 5.80 -2.91
C LEU A 86 7.04 6.31 -4.26
N THR A 87 6.21 6.30 -5.31
CA THR A 87 6.56 6.89 -6.62
C THR A 87 6.62 8.42 -6.58
N SER A 88 5.79 9.05 -5.73
CA SER A 88 5.70 10.50 -5.63
C SER A 88 6.62 11.07 -4.54
N ARG A 89 7.68 11.78 -4.93
CA ARG A 89 8.71 12.26 -3.99
C ARG A 89 8.16 13.10 -2.83
N SER A 90 7.17 13.96 -3.10
CA SER A 90 6.56 14.85 -2.10
C SER A 90 5.76 14.09 -1.03
N ARG A 91 5.09 13.00 -1.40
CA ARG A 91 4.29 12.19 -0.46
C ARG A 91 5.09 11.04 0.16
N ALA A 92 6.07 10.51 -0.56
CA ALA A 92 6.92 9.41 -0.12
C ALA A 92 7.88 9.79 1.02
N ILE A 93 8.36 11.04 1.04
CA ILE A 93 9.39 11.46 2.00
C ILE A 93 8.92 11.39 3.46
N VAL A 94 7.64 11.65 3.72
CA VAL A 94 7.11 11.65 5.10
C VAL A 94 7.08 10.22 5.69
N PRO A 95 6.45 9.21 5.04
CA PRO A 95 6.54 7.82 5.48
C PRO A 95 7.98 7.30 5.58
N ILE A 96 8.85 7.61 4.63
CA ILE A 96 10.25 7.14 4.66
C ILE A 96 11.00 7.69 5.88
N VAL A 97 10.93 9.01 6.11
CA VAL A 97 11.62 9.63 7.25
C VAL A 97 11.01 9.15 8.57
N ALA A 98 9.69 8.97 8.62
CA ALA A 98 9.01 8.42 9.78
C ALA A 98 9.42 6.97 10.07
N ALA A 99 9.58 6.13 9.05
CA ALA A 99 10.07 4.75 9.16
C ALA A 99 11.52 4.71 9.64
N ILE A 100 12.42 5.50 9.02
CA ILE A 100 13.83 5.58 9.45
C ILE A 100 13.94 6.00 10.91
N ALA A 101 13.18 7.01 11.35
CA ALA A 101 13.12 7.40 12.74
C ALA A 101 12.49 6.30 13.63
N GLY A 102 11.49 5.60 13.10
CA GLY A 102 10.85 4.42 13.71
C GLY A 102 11.75 3.20 13.81
N LEU A 103 12.88 3.14 13.10
CA LEU A 103 13.92 2.12 13.25
C LEU A 103 15.03 2.60 14.21
N ALA A 104 15.51 3.82 14.01
CA ALA A 104 16.66 4.35 14.74
C ALA A 104 16.35 4.68 16.20
N VAL A 105 15.22 5.32 16.49
CA VAL A 105 14.89 5.76 17.86
C VAL A 105 14.69 4.58 18.81
N PRO A 106 13.92 3.52 18.47
CA PRO A 106 13.85 2.32 19.30
C PRO A 106 15.21 1.69 19.57
N ALA A 107 16.04 1.52 18.52
CA ALA A 107 17.37 0.92 18.66
C ALA A 107 18.25 1.70 19.64
N LEU A 108 18.29 3.02 19.51
CA LEU A 108 19.06 3.89 20.41
C LEU A 108 18.56 3.82 21.86
N ILE A 109 17.23 3.80 22.06
CA ILE A 109 16.63 3.66 23.39
C ILE A 109 17.00 2.30 24.00
N PHE A 110 16.90 1.22 23.23
CA PHE A 110 17.23 -0.12 23.69
C PHE A 110 18.71 -0.23 24.09
N ILE A 111 19.62 0.27 23.24
CA ILE A 111 21.06 0.30 23.53
C ILE A 111 21.34 1.10 24.79
N ALA A 112 20.71 2.26 24.96
CA ALA A 112 20.91 3.10 26.14
C ALA A 112 20.47 2.40 27.45
N ILE A 113 19.35 1.66 27.42
CA ILE A 113 18.86 0.91 28.58
C ILE A 113 19.74 -0.32 28.87
N ASN A 114 20.25 -0.99 27.83
CA ASN A 114 21.01 -2.23 27.94
C ASN A 114 22.54 -2.05 27.87
N ALA A 115 23.04 -0.82 27.96
CA ALA A 115 24.47 -0.53 27.85
C ALA A 115 25.30 -1.28 28.91
N SER A 116 24.75 -1.50 30.10
CA SER A 116 25.41 -2.19 31.21
C SER A 116 25.06 -3.66 31.35
N SER A 117 24.10 -4.19 30.58
CA SER A 117 23.61 -5.58 30.73
C SER A 117 24.33 -6.58 29.83
N GLY A 118 25.18 -6.12 28.89
CA GLY A 118 25.85 -6.98 27.90
C GLY A 118 24.97 -7.35 26.69
N SER A 119 23.66 -7.11 26.78
CA SER A 119 22.67 -7.46 25.74
C SER A 119 22.38 -6.33 24.75
N ALA A 120 23.17 -5.25 24.77
CA ALA A 120 23.01 -4.10 23.86
C ALA A 120 23.10 -4.47 22.36
N HIS A 121 23.78 -5.57 22.03
CA HIS A 121 23.88 -6.11 20.68
C HIS A 121 22.54 -6.63 20.13
N ALA A 122 21.55 -6.88 20.99
CA ALA A 122 20.23 -7.36 20.61
C ALA A 122 19.25 -6.25 20.16
N TRP A 123 19.78 -5.07 19.79
CA TRP A 123 18.98 -3.92 19.35
C TRP A 123 18.11 -4.20 18.12
N GLY A 124 18.46 -5.19 17.30
CA GLY A 124 17.64 -5.63 16.17
C GLY A 124 16.23 -6.06 16.59
N VAL A 125 16.05 -6.60 17.79
CA VAL A 125 14.75 -7.10 18.29
C VAL A 125 13.68 -5.99 18.36
N VAL A 126 14.08 -4.72 18.48
CA VAL A 126 13.16 -3.60 18.74
C VAL A 126 12.90 -2.68 17.54
N ILE A 127 13.37 -3.05 16.35
CA ILE A 127 13.28 -2.16 15.17
C ILE A 127 12.04 -2.43 14.32
N SER A 128 11.53 -3.66 14.31
CA SER A 128 10.53 -4.07 13.33
C SER A 128 9.09 -3.83 13.81
N THR A 129 8.17 -3.84 12.85
CA THR A 129 6.73 -3.74 13.09
C THR A 129 6.04 -4.89 12.36
N ASP A 130 5.19 -5.63 13.05
CA ASP A 130 4.38 -6.68 12.45
C ASP A 130 3.20 -6.08 11.70
N THR A 131 3.31 -6.03 10.38
CA THR A 131 2.27 -5.51 9.48
C THR A 131 0.93 -6.23 9.64
N ALA A 132 0.92 -7.56 9.88
CA ALA A 132 -0.33 -8.32 10.00
C ALA A 132 -1.08 -7.94 11.29
N PHE A 133 -0.37 -7.90 12.43
CA PHE A 133 -0.97 -7.44 13.68
C PHE A 133 -1.32 -5.96 13.67
N LEU A 134 -0.49 -5.11 13.08
CA LEU A 134 -0.74 -3.67 12.95
C LEU A 134 -2.08 -3.41 12.23
N LEU A 135 -2.29 -4.04 11.08
CA LEU A 135 -3.50 -3.87 10.28
C LEU A 135 -4.71 -4.59 10.89
N GLY A 136 -4.50 -5.77 11.48
CA GLY A 136 -5.53 -6.47 12.24
C GLY A 136 -6.02 -5.67 13.44
N ALA A 137 -5.10 -5.07 14.20
CA ALA A 137 -5.38 -4.17 15.31
C ALA A 137 -6.15 -2.94 14.83
N LEU A 138 -5.70 -2.27 13.76
CA LEU A 138 -6.41 -1.15 13.16
C LEU A 138 -7.84 -1.54 12.75
N ALA A 139 -8.01 -2.73 12.15
CA ALA A 139 -9.30 -3.24 11.73
C ALA A 139 -10.21 -3.61 12.91
N LEU A 140 -9.65 -4.06 14.04
CA LEU A 140 -10.33 -4.37 15.29
C LEU A 140 -10.79 -3.10 16.01
N ILE A 141 -9.92 -2.09 16.12
CA ILE A 141 -10.24 -0.78 16.68
C ILE A 141 -11.35 -0.11 15.86
N GLY A 142 -11.29 -0.25 14.53
CA GLY A 142 -12.30 0.26 13.60
C GLY A 142 -12.46 1.78 13.64
N PRO A 143 -11.39 2.59 13.54
CA PRO A 143 -11.51 4.04 13.58
C PRO A 143 -12.28 4.57 12.37
N LYS A 144 -12.93 5.73 12.51
CA LYS A 144 -13.76 6.33 11.44
C LYS A 144 -12.88 6.68 10.22
N HIS A 145 -13.30 6.35 9.01
CA HIS A 145 -12.53 6.60 7.78
C HIS A 145 -11.05 6.14 7.89
N PRO A 146 -10.78 4.84 8.07
CA PRO A 146 -9.44 4.34 8.35
C PRO A 146 -8.55 4.25 7.10
N ALA A 147 -9.11 4.38 5.90
CA ALA A 147 -8.42 4.08 4.63
C ALA A 147 -7.07 4.79 4.49
N ARG A 148 -7.01 6.10 4.77
CA ARG A 148 -5.75 6.87 4.69
C ARG A 148 -4.71 6.46 5.72
N LEU A 149 -5.16 6.22 6.94
CA LEU A 149 -4.28 5.74 8.00
C LEU A 149 -3.75 4.35 7.67
N ARG A 150 -4.60 3.48 7.13
CA ARG A 150 -4.22 2.15 6.63
C ARG A 150 -3.16 2.24 5.54
N THR A 151 -3.37 3.06 4.50
CA THR A 151 -2.39 3.23 3.42
C THR A 151 -1.07 3.77 3.96
N PHE A 152 -1.11 4.80 4.81
CA PHE A 152 0.10 5.34 5.44
C PHE A 152 0.85 4.27 6.25
N LEU A 153 0.13 3.47 7.05
CA LEU A 153 0.73 2.40 7.86
C LEU A 153 1.27 1.25 7.01
N LEU A 154 0.63 0.92 5.90
CA LEU A 154 1.15 -0.03 4.92
C LEU A 154 2.48 0.46 4.34
N THR A 155 2.53 1.69 3.83
CA THR A 155 3.77 2.25 3.27
C THR A 155 4.86 2.37 4.34
N LEU A 156 4.52 2.79 5.56
CA LEU A 156 5.45 2.84 6.69
C LEU A 156 6.02 1.45 7.00
N ALA A 157 5.14 0.45 7.13
CA ALA A 157 5.55 -0.90 7.49
C ALA A 157 6.41 -1.57 6.39
N VAL A 158 6.11 -1.30 5.12
CA VAL A 158 6.94 -1.72 3.99
C VAL A 158 8.36 -1.15 4.08
N VAL A 159 8.52 0.13 4.43
CA VAL A 159 9.84 0.75 4.59
C VAL A 159 10.55 0.20 5.85
N ASP A 160 9.81 0.02 6.95
CA ASP A 160 10.32 -0.59 8.19
C ASP A 160 10.82 -2.02 7.94
N ASP A 161 10.07 -2.84 7.20
CA ASP A 161 10.43 -4.23 6.87
C ASP A 161 11.70 -4.29 6.01
N VAL A 162 11.83 -3.40 5.01
CA VAL A 162 13.07 -3.28 4.22
C VAL A 162 14.24 -2.88 5.12
N GLY A 163 14.03 -1.93 6.03
CA GLY A 163 15.05 -1.53 6.99
C GLY A 163 15.48 -2.69 7.89
N ALA A 164 14.52 -3.44 8.43
CA ALA A 164 14.78 -4.61 9.26
C ALA A 164 15.54 -5.70 8.50
N LEU A 165 15.17 -5.96 7.25
CA LEU A 165 15.87 -6.90 6.36
C LEU A 165 17.33 -6.51 6.11
N ILE A 166 17.60 -5.22 5.87
CA ILE A 166 18.98 -4.72 5.71
C ILE A 166 19.76 -4.93 7.01
N VAL A 167 19.14 -4.67 8.16
CA VAL A 167 19.78 -4.89 9.46
C VAL A 167 20.12 -6.38 9.67
N ILE A 168 19.18 -7.28 9.40
CA ILE A 168 19.40 -8.74 9.48
C ILE A 168 20.59 -9.14 8.60
N ALA A 169 20.62 -8.70 7.33
CA ALA A 169 21.66 -9.05 6.39
C ALA A 169 23.07 -8.59 6.85
N VAL A 170 23.17 -7.38 7.38
CA VAL A 170 24.46 -6.75 7.70
C VAL A 170 24.97 -7.13 9.08
N PHE A 171 24.10 -7.21 10.09
CA PHE A 171 24.52 -7.32 11.49
C PHE A 171 24.39 -8.72 12.08
N TYR A 172 23.57 -9.61 11.49
CA TYR A 172 23.28 -10.93 12.06
C TYR A 172 23.80 -12.11 11.22
N ASN A 173 24.76 -11.92 10.31
CA ASN A 173 25.30 -13.04 9.51
C ASN A 173 26.36 -13.90 10.26
N GLU A 174 26.48 -15.17 9.89
CA GLU A 174 27.38 -16.16 10.54
C GLU A 174 28.77 -16.26 9.85
N GLY A 175 29.12 -15.23 9.07
CA GLY A 175 30.34 -15.20 8.24
C GLY A 175 30.08 -15.63 6.80
N ILE A 176 30.73 -14.94 5.86
CA ILE A 176 30.40 -15.05 4.42
C ILE A 176 31.35 -16.03 3.72
N SER A 177 30.79 -17.08 3.13
CA SER A 177 31.53 -17.96 2.22
C SER A 177 31.42 -17.44 0.78
N LEU A 178 32.57 -17.13 0.16
CA LEU A 178 32.61 -16.40 -1.12
C LEU A 178 32.04 -17.21 -2.30
N LEU A 179 32.25 -18.53 -2.32
CA LEU A 179 31.87 -19.36 -3.46
C LEU A 179 30.34 -19.53 -3.56
N PRO A 180 29.60 -19.97 -2.51
CA PRO A 180 28.15 -19.97 -2.52
C PRO A 180 27.54 -18.60 -2.77
N LEU A 181 28.15 -17.53 -2.24
CA LEU A 181 27.71 -16.16 -2.53
C LEU A 181 27.84 -15.80 -4.02
N ALA A 182 28.95 -16.17 -4.67
CA ALA A 182 29.12 -15.96 -6.11
C ALA A 182 28.07 -16.74 -6.93
N ILE A 183 27.76 -17.99 -6.52
CA ILE A 183 26.69 -18.79 -7.13
C ILE A 183 25.34 -18.09 -6.97
N ALA A 184 25.03 -17.58 -5.78
CA ALA A 184 23.80 -16.84 -5.53
C ALA A 184 23.68 -15.59 -6.42
N ILE A 185 24.76 -14.83 -6.61
CA ILE A 185 24.79 -13.67 -7.53
C ILE A 185 24.52 -14.12 -8.97
N VAL A 186 25.15 -15.19 -9.44
CA VAL A 186 24.92 -15.73 -10.80
C VAL A 186 23.45 -16.16 -10.96
N LEU A 187 22.88 -16.85 -9.98
CA LEU A 187 21.48 -17.26 -9.99
C LEU A 187 20.52 -16.05 -10.03
N LEU A 188 20.80 -14.98 -9.27
CA LEU A 188 20.03 -13.75 -9.34
C LEU A 188 20.07 -13.12 -10.74
N VAL A 189 21.25 -13.08 -11.35
CA VAL A 189 21.41 -12.61 -12.73
C VAL A 189 20.55 -13.46 -13.66
N LEU A 190 20.65 -14.78 -13.61
CA LEU A 190 19.84 -15.70 -14.43
C LEU A 190 18.33 -15.49 -14.23
N LEU A 191 17.88 -15.32 -12.99
CA LEU A 191 16.48 -15.02 -12.65
C LEU A 191 16.00 -13.69 -13.24
N ALA A 192 16.88 -12.70 -13.41
CA ALA A 192 16.54 -11.46 -14.09
C ALA A 192 16.30 -11.64 -15.60
N PHE A 193 16.85 -12.69 -16.22
CA PHE A 193 16.58 -13.05 -17.61
C PHE A 193 15.30 -13.87 -17.80
N VAL A 194 14.75 -14.50 -16.75
CA VAL A 194 13.55 -15.35 -16.83
C VAL A 194 12.34 -14.61 -17.41
N ARG A 195 12.22 -13.29 -17.17
CA ARG A 195 11.14 -12.45 -17.71
C ARG A 195 11.07 -12.43 -19.24
N TRP A 196 12.14 -12.80 -19.93
CA TRP A 196 12.20 -12.87 -21.40
C TRP A 196 11.84 -14.24 -21.96
N LEU A 197 11.54 -15.23 -21.11
CA LEU A 197 11.09 -16.54 -21.57
C LEU A 197 9.65 -16.46 -22.11
N PRO A 198 9.39 -17.07 -23.29
CA PRO A 198 8.05 -17.04 -23.90
C PRO A 198 7.01 -17.88 -23.14
N ALA A 199 7.45 -18.86 -22.34
CA ALA A 199 6.60 -19.73 -21.54
C ALA A 199 7.34 -20.23 -20.28
N GLY A 200 6.59 -20.75 -19.30
CA GLY A 200 7.19 -21.41 -18.11
C GLY A 200 7.83 -20.48 -17.08
N THR A 201 7.62 -19.16 -17.18
CA THR A 201 8.24 -18.14 -16.31
C THR A 201 8.05 -18.43 -14.82
N GLY A 202 6.85 -18.85 -14.40
CA GLY A 202 6.57 -19.18 -13.01
C GLY A 202 7.38 -20.36 -12.48
N ILE A 203 7.54 -21.43 -13.27
CA ILE A 203 8.32 -22.61 -12.88
C ILE A 203 9.81 -22.27 -12.82
N ALA A 204 10.29 -21.49 -13.79
CA ALA A 204 11.68 -21.02 -13.80
C ALA A 204 12.01 -20.15 -12.57
N TYR A 205 11.12 -19.23 -12.17
CA TYR A 205 11.27 -18.47 -10.93
C TYR A 205 11.25 -19.39 -9.69
N ALA A 206 10.40 -20.41 -9.65
CA ALA A 206 10.33 -21.34 -8.52
C ALA A 206 11.62 -22.16 -8.37
N ILE A 207 12.09 -22.80 -9.46
CA ILE A 207 13.32 -23.62 -9.44
C ILE A 207 14.54 -22.75 -9.13
N GLY A 208 14.68 -21.62 -9.82
CA GLY A 208 15.80 -20.71 -9.59
C GLY A 208 15.75 -20.07 -8.19
N GLY A 209 14.57 -19.81 -7.65
CA GLY A 209 14.38 -19.34 -6.28
C GLY A 209 14.81 -20.36 -5.23
N ILE A 210 14.48 -21.64 -5.40
CA ILE A 210 14.94 -22.72 -4.50
C ILE A 210 16.45 -22.88 -4.59
N ALA A 211 17.01 -22.90 -5.81
CA ALA A 211 18.46 -22.97 -6.00
C ALA A 211 19.18 -21.77 -5.35
N LEU A 212 18.60 -20.58 -5.46
CA LEU A 212 19.11 -19.38 -4.82
C LEU A 212 19.04 -19.49 -3.30
N TRP A 213 17.92 -19.97 -2.74
CA TRP A 213 17.75 -20.16 -1.30
C TRP A 213 18.81 -21.10 -0.73
N VAL A 214 19.09 -22.23 -1.40
CA VAL A 214 20.16 -23.16 -1.01
C VAL A 214 21.54 -22.47 -1.08
N ALA A 215 21.83 -21.73 -2.16
CA ALA A 215 23.10 -21.03 -2.32
C ALA A 215 23.30 -19.92 -1.26
N VAL A 216 22.24 -19.19 -0.92
CA VAL A 216 22.25 -18.15 0.12
C VAL A 216 22.46 -18.76 1.50
N SER A 217 21.72 -19.82 1.84
CA SER A 217 21.89 -20.56 3.10
C SER A 217 23.32 -21.07 3.25
N ALA A 218 23.90 -21.69 2.21
CA ALA A 218 25.30 -22.13 2.21
C ALA A 218 26.32 -20.98 2.25
N SER A 219 25.91 -19.74 1.93
CA SER A 219 26.79 -18.56 1.94
C SER A 219 27.00 -17.94 3.33
N GLY A 220 26.24 -18.38 4.34
CA GLY A 220 26.20 -17.76 5.67
C GLY A 220 25.38 -16.46 5.74
N VAL A 221 24.75 -16.08 4.62
CA VAL A 221 23.72 -15.04 4.57
C VAL A 221 22.37 -15.68 4.90
N HIS A 222 21.49 -14.94 5.57
CA HIS A 222 20.18 -15.45 5.97
C HIS A 222 19.34 -15.90 4.77
N ALA A 223 18.87 -17.15 4.82
CA ALA A 223 18.15 -17.77 3.70
C ALA A 223 16.86 -17.00 3.32
N THR A 224 16.24 -16.32 4.28
CA THR A 224 15.06 -15.46 4.08
C THR A 224 15.27 -14.32 3.09
N LEU A 225 16.50 -13.83 2.95
CA LEU A 225 16.86 -12.77 1.99
C LEU A 225 16.76 -13.23 0.54
N ALA A 226 16.86 -14.54 0.28
CA ALA A 226 16.66 -15.09 -1.07
C ALA A 226 15.25 -14.75 -1.59
N GLY A 227 14.22 -14.90 -0.74
CA GLY A 227 12.84 -14.55 -1.08
C GLY A 227 12.71 -13.08 -1.48
N VAL A 228 13.26 -12.17 -0.69
CA VAL A 228 13.24 -10.72 -0.99
C VAL A 228 13.93 -10.44 -2.32
N ALA A 229 15.11 -11.02 -2.54
CA ALA A 229 15.89 -10.78 -3.75
C ALA A 229 15.17 -11.23 -5.02
N VAL A 230 14.51 -12.40 -5.00
CA VAL A 230 13.66 -12.86 -6.11
C VAL A 230 12.49 -11.90 -6.33
N ALA A 231 11.82 -11.49 -5.27
CA ALA A 231 10.64 -10.63 -5.35
C ALA A 231 10.95 -9.25 -5.99
N LEU A 232 12.10 -8.65 -5.67
CA LEU A 232 12.53 -7.37 -6.24
C LEU A 232 12.85 -7.43 -7.75
N ILE A 233 13.18 -8.62 -8.26
CA ILE A 233 13.47 -8.88 -9.68
C ILE A 233 12.17 -9.05 -10.49
N ILE A 234 11.10 -9.55 -9.87
CA ILE A 234 9.81 -9.79 -10.55
C ILE A 234 9.24 -8.44 -11.06
N PRO A 235 8.82 -8.37 -12.34
CA PRO A 235 8.36 -7.12 -12.93
C PRO A 235 6.98 -6.70 -12.39
N VAL A 236 6.85 -5.39 -12.14
CA VAL A 236 5.60 -4.70 -11.78
C VAL A 236 5.25 -3.72 -12.89
N PHE A 237 4.00 -3.71 -13.31
CA PHE A 237 3.47 -2.76 -14.29
C PHE A 237 1.98 -2.57 -14.10
N SER A 238 1.46 -1.43 -14.55
CA SER A 238 0.04 -1.14 -14.62
C SER A 238 -0.57 -1.73 -15.90
N PRO A 239 -1.86 -2.15 -15.90
CA PRO A 239 -2.53 -2.66 -17.09
C PRO A 239 -2.38 -1.71 -18.28
N ARG A 240 -1.98 -2.22 -19.45
CA ARG A 240 -1.78 -1.38 -20.64
C ARG A 240 -3.12 -1.08 -21.32
N ARG A 241 -3.26 0.11 -21.91
CA ARG A 241 -4.47 0.55 -22.63
C ARG A 241 -4.97 -0.50 -23.65
N ALA A 242 -4.07 -1.02 -24.49
CA ALA A 242 -4.42 -2.02 -25.50
C ALA A 242 -5.00 -3.33 -24.91
N GLU A 243 -4.60 -3.72 -23.69
CA GLU A 243 -5.11 -4.92 -23.02
C GLU A 243 -6.50 -4.67 -22.42
N VAL A 244 -6.74 -3.44 -21.93
CA VAL A 244 -8.05 -3.00 -21.44
C VAL A 244 -9.05 -2.92 -22.59
N GLU A 245 -8.67 -2.31 -23.72
CA GLU A 245 -9.50 -2.23 -24.93
C GLU A 245 -9.83 -3.63 -25.46
N ARG A 246 -8.82 -4.50 -25.59
CA ARG A 246 -9.02 -5.89 -26.02
C ARG A 246 -9.94 -6.68 -25.07
N THR A 247 -9.93 -6.34 -23.77
CA THR A 247 -10.84 -6.91 -22.79
C THR A 247 -12.28 -6.45 -23.04
N ALA A 248 -12.48 -5.18 -23.40
CA ALA A 248 -13.79 -4.66 -23.77
C ALA A 248 -14.34 -5.36 -25.03
N ASP A 249 -13.52 -5.51 -26.07
CA ASP A 249 -13.88 -6.18 -27.31
C ASP A 249 -14.30 -7.64 -27.05
N LEU A 250 -13.49 -8.38 -26.27
CA LEU A 250 -13.80 -9.77 -25.93
C LEU A 250 -15.03 -9.90 -25.03
N THR A 251 -15.28 -8.92 -24.16
CA THR A 251 -16.49 -8.89 -23.34
C THR A 251 -17.72 -8.66 -24.22
N GLN A 252 -17.63 -7.76 -25.20
CA GLN A 252 -18.69 -7.56 -26.18
C GLN A 252 -18.93 -8.83 -27.01
N ALA A 253 -17.87 -9.43 -27.56
CA ALA A 253 -17.98 -10.67 -28.33
C ALA A 253 -18.58 -11.83 -27.51
N PHE A 254 -18.22 -11.94 -26.22
CA PHE A 254 -18.81 -12.93 -25.32
C PHE A 254 -20.29 -12.64 -25.04
N ARG A 255 -20.70 -11.38 -24.93
CA ARG A 255 -22.11 -11.00 -24.78
C ARG A 255 -22.92 -11.31 -26.03
N GLU A 256 -22.36 -11.06 -27.21
CA GLU A 256 -22.99 -11.35 -28.51
C GLU A 256 -23.06 -12.85 -28.79
N SER A 257 -22.05 -13.62 -28.38
CA SER A 257 -21.99 -15.07 -28.56
C SER A 257 -21.37 -15.77 -27.33
N PRO A 258 -22.17 -16.09 -26.30
CA PRO A 258 -21.66 -16.73 -25.10
C PRO A 258 -21.13 -18.14 -25.39
N ASN A 259 -19.80 -18.31 -25.39
CA ASN A 259 -19.16 -19.61 -25.61
C ASN A 259 -17.85 -19.79 -24.80
N PRO A 260 -17.41 -21.05 -24.57
CA PRO A 260 -16.20 -21.33 -23.78
C PRO A 260 -14.91 -20.73 -24.33
N ALA A 261 -14.80 -20.56 -25.66
CA ALA A 261 -13.60 -20.01 -26.29
C ALA A 261 -13.44 -18.52 -25.96
N TYR A 262 -14.51 -17.73 -26.08
CA TYR A 262 -14.49 -16.32 -25.67
C TYR A 262 -14.36 -16.17 -24.16
N ALA A 263 -15.03 -17.00 -23.35
CA ALA A 263 -14.84 -16.98 -21.90
C ALA A 263 -13.37 -17.23 -21.51
N SER A 264 -12.72 -18.22 -22.13
CA SER A 264 -11.32 -18.55 -21.87
C SER A 264 -10.35 -17.50 -22.42
N ALA A 265 -10.65 -16.88 -23.56
CA ALA A 265 -9.89 -15.77 -24.11
C ALA A 265 -9.97 -14.53 -23.21
N LEU A 266 -11.19 -14.17 -22.78
CA LEU A 266 -11.44 -13.08 -21.85
C LEU A 266 -10.69 -13.30 -20.52
N GLN A 267 -10.81 -14.50 -19.92
CA GLN A 267 -10.07 -14.83 -18.70
C GLN A 267 -8.55 -14.71 -18.87
N ARG A 268 -8.00 -15.17 -20.00
CA ARG A 268 -6.56 -15.06 -20.28
C ARG A 268 -6.12 -13.60 -20.48
N THR A 269 -6.89 -12.80 -21.20
CA THR A 269 -6.57 -11.38 -21.43
C THR A 269 -6.64 -10.59 -20.12
N VAL A 270 -7.70 -10.77 -19.32
CA VAL A 270 -7.83 -10.11 -18.01
C VAL A 270 -6.69 -10.52 -17.06
N ARG A 271 -6.34 -11.81 -17.00
CA ARG A 271 -5.19 -12.27 -16.21
C ARG A 271 -3.86 -11.75 -16.75
N GLY A 272 -3.70 -11.61 -18.06
CA GLY A 272 -2.49 -11.10 -18.70
C GLY A 272 -2.28 -9.60 -18.45
N ALA A 273 -3.36 -8.85 -18.28
CA ALA A 273 -3.32 -7.43 -17.95
C ALA A 273 -2.82 -7.14 -16.51
N LEU A 274 -2.89 -8.15 -15.63
CA LEU A 274 -2.34 -8.07 -14.28
C LEU A 274 -0.85 -8.43 -14.28
N SER A 275 -0.05 -7.64 -13.57
CA SER A 275 1.39 -7.93 -13.42
C SER A 275 1.62 -9.29 -12.74
N ILE A 276 2.78 -9.90 -13.02
CA ILE A 276 3.18 -11.18 -12.42
C ILE A 276 3.23 -11.03 -10.89
N ASN A 277 3.77 -9.91 -10.41
CA ASN A 277 3.82 -9.56 -9.00
C ASN A 277 2.41 -9.60 -8.35
N GLU A 278 1.43 -8.88 -8.91
CA GLU A 278 0.07 -8.80 -8.35
C GLU A 278 -0.65 -10.16 -8.37
N ARG A 279 -0.40 -10.96 -9.42
CA ARG A 279 -0.94 -12.34 -9.52
C ARG A 279 -0.36 -13.26 -8.45
N ILE A 280 0.94 -13.16 -8.17
CA ILE A 280 1.60 -13.98 -7.15
C ILE A 280 1.16 -13.49 -5.77
N ASP A 281 1.16 -12.18 -5.52
CA ASP A 281 0.70 -11.60 -4.26
C ASP A 281 -0.72 -12.06 -3.91
N SER A 282 -1.68 -11.84 -4.81
CA SER A 282 -3.08 -12.24 -4.60
C SER A 282 -3.27 -13.75 -4.41
N ALA A 283 -2.44 -14.57 -5.06
CA ALA A 283 -2.50 -16.03 -4.91
C ALA A 283 -1.91 -16.51 -3.59
N TRP A 284 -0.76 -15.97 -3.17
CA TRP A 284 0.01 -16.48 -2.03
C TRP A 284 -0.30 -15.80 -0.70
N ARG A 285 -0.73 -14.53 -0.71
CA ARG A 285 -1.02 -13.75 0.49
C ARG A 285 -1.95 -14.47 1.48
N PRO A 286 -3.06 -15.13 1.08
CA PRO A 286 -3.91 -15.85 2.01
C PRO A 286 -3.19 -17.03 2.70
N TYR A 287 -2.36 -17.79 1.97
CA TYR A 287 -1.63 -18.92 2.55
C TYR A 287 -0.55 -18.47 3.53
N ILE A 288 0.10 -17.35 3.23
CA ILE A 288 1.12 -16.78 4.12
C ILE A 288 0.45 -16.24 5.39
N GLN A 289 -0.63 -15.48 5.24
CA GLN A 289 -1.32 -14.85 6.38
C GLN A 289 -2.09 -15.85 7.26
N LEU A 290 -2.69 -16.89 6.68
CA LEU A 290 -3.53 -17.84 7.40
C LEU A 290 -2.82 -19.16 7.74
N GLY A 291 -1.66 -19.41 7.14
CA GLY A 291 -0.86 -20.63 7.36
C GLY A 291 0.52 -20.33 7.92
N VAL A 292 1.38 -19.70 7.11
CA VAL A 292 2.80 -19.46 7.48
C VAL A 292 2.93 -18.66 8.77
N LEU A 293 2.26 -17.51 8.88
CA LEU A 293 2.38 -16.66 10.07
C LEU A 293 1.85 -17.32 11.36
N PRO A 294 0.67 -17.97 11.37
CA PRO A 294 0.24 -18.74 12.54
C PRO A 294 1.18 -19.88 12.92
N ILE A 295 1.73 -20.63 11.95
CA ILE A 295 2.72 -21.69 12.23
C ILE A 295 4.00 -21.09 12.82
N PHE A 296 4.45 -19.97 12.27
CA PHE A 296 5.61 -19.23 12.78
C PHE A 296 5.39 -18.78 14.23
N ALA A 297 4.23 -18.19 14.54
CA ALA A 297 3.89 -17.80 15.90
C ALA A 297 3.81 -19.00 16.84
N LEU A 298 3.28 -20.13 16.37
CA LEU A 298 3.23 -21.36 17.15
C LEU A 298 4.64 -21.89 17.50
N ALA A 299 5.62 -21.67 16.63
CA ALA A 299 7.01 -22.11 16.83
C ALA A 299 7.86 -21.16 17.69
N ASN A 300 7.62 -19.84 17.58
CA ASN A 300 8.52 -18.83 18.17
C ASN A 300 7.94 -18.09 19.38
N ALA A 301 6.62 -18.15 19.61
CA ALA A 301 5.98 -17.42 20.71
C ALA A 301 5.87 -18.23 22.01
N GLY A 302 6.20 -19.54 21.99
CA GLY A 302 6.26 -20.36 23.20
C GLY A 302 7.31 -19.80 24.15
N VAL A 303 6.88 -19.58 25.40
CA VAL A 303 7.72 -19.07 26.48
C VAL A 303 7.29 -19.72 27.78
N HIS A 304 8.26 -20.12 28.61
CA HIS A 304 7.97 -20.63 29.95
C HIS A 304 7.53 -19.48 30.85
N ILE A 305 6.30 -19.58 31.36
CA ILE A 305 5.69 -18.61 32.26
C ILE A 305 5.67 -19.22 33.66
N ASP A 306 6.83 -19.25 34.27
CA ASP A 306 6.96 -19.53 35.69
C ASP A 306 6.92 -18.24 36.51
N VAL A 307 6.50 -18.34 37.78
CA VAL A 307 6.50 -17.21 38.71
C VAL A 307 7.89 -16.57 38.78
N GLU A 308 8.93 -17.39 38.74
CA GLU A 308 10.33 -16.94 38.73
C GLU A 308 10.65 -16.10 37.49
N VAL A 309 10.32 -16.58 36.29
CA VAL A 309 10.52 -15.85 35.02
C VAL A 309 9.74 -14.53 35.01
N LEU A 310 8.49 -14.53 35.46
CA LEU A 310 7.68 -13.30 35.54
C LEU A 310 8.28 -12.29 36.53
N THR A 311 8.75 -12.74 37.70
CA THR A 311 9.42 -11.86 38.66
C THR A 311 10.75 -11.32 38.13
N ALA A 312 11.53 -12.16 37.43
CA ALA A 312 12.76 -11.75 36.77
C ALA A 312 12.49 -10.73 35.65
N ALA A 313 11.45 -10.94 34.83
CA ALA A 313 11.05 -10.04 33.75
C ALA A 313 10.74 -8.61 34.23
N VAL A 314 10.13 -8.46 35.42
CA VAL A 314 9.82 -7.15 36.01
C VAL A 314 11.08 -6.35 36.34
N THR A 315 12.21 -7.00 36.61
CA THR A 315 13.48 -6.33 36.95
C THR A 315 14.52 -6.40 35.83
N SER A 316 14.23 -7.15 34.76
CA SER A 316 15.15 -7.38 33.65
C SER A 316 15.33 -6.13 32.78
N PRO A 317 16.59 -5.67 32.57
CA PRO A 317 16.90 -4.58 31.64
C PRO A 317 16.51 -4.89 30.19
N ILE A 318 16.59 -6.16 29.77
CA ILE A 318 16.25 -6.58 28.41
C ILE A 318 14.75 -6.44 28.18
N THR A 319 13.93 -6.96 29.11
CA THR A 319 12.48 -6.90 29.03
C THR A 319 11.99 -5.45 28.98
N TRP A 320 12.45 -4.59 29.91
CA TRP A 320 12.09 -3.17 29.89
C TRP A 320 12.67 -2.41 28.71
N GLY A 321 13.90 -2.76 28.29
CA GLY A 321 14.51 -2.23 27.08
C GLY A 321 13.62 -2.46 25.87
N ILE A 322 13.11 -3.68 25.69
CA ILE A 322 12.18 -4.04 24.61
C ILE A 322 10.87 -3.26 24.72
N ILE A 323 10.24 -3.26 25.90
CA ILE A 323 8.95 -2.58 26.12
C ILE A 323 9.07 -1.08 25.83
N VAL A 324 10.06 -0.40 26.39
CA VAL A 324 10.22 1.05 26.23
C VAL A 324 10.64 1.40 24.80
N ALA A 325 11.51 0.61 24.18
CA ALA A 325 11.93 0.85 22.80
C ALA A 325 10.79 0.62 21.79
N LEU A 326 10.07 -0.50 21.88
CA LEU A 326 8.96 -0.80 20.96
C LEU A 326 7.78 0.15 21.17
N VAL A 327 7.34 0.38 22.42
CA VAL A 327 6.16 1.22 22.68
C VAL A 327 6.52 2.70 22.59
N GLY A 328 7.50 3.14 23.39
CA GLY A 328 7.90 4.53 23.49
C GLY A 328 8.72 4.98 22.28
N GLY A 329 9.71 4.19 21.88
CA GLY A 329 10.60 4.53 20.78
C GLY A 329 9.90 4.64 19.43
N LYS A 330 9.02 3.69 19.06
CA LYS A 330 8.25 3.78 17.80
C LYS A 330 7.30 4.96 17.83
N PHE A 331 6.56 5.14 18.92
CA PHE A 331 5.63 6.25 19.06
C PHE A 331 6.33 7.61 18.94
N ILE A 332 7.44 7.80 19.66
CA ILE A 332 8.21 9.05 19.65
C ILE A 332 8.90 9.25 18.30
N GLY A 333 9.53 8.21 17.75
CA GLY A 333 10.26 8.27 16.49
C GLY A 333 9.35 8.65 15.32
N ILE A 334 8.28 7.88 15.10
CA ILE A 334 7.37 8.08 13.95
C ILE A 334 6.59 9.38 14.11
N THR A 335 6.01 9.65 15.29
CA THR A 335 5.22 10.86 15.52
C THR A 335 6.09 12.11 15.52
N GLY A 336 7.27 12.05 16.15
CA GLY A 336 8.23 13.14 16.22
C GLY A 336 8.77 13.51 14.85
N ALA A 337 9.22 12.52 14.07
CA ALA A 337 9.67 12.73 12.70
C ALA A 337 8.56 13.32 11.81
N THR A 338 7.36 12.77 11.87
CA THR A 338 6.22 13.30 11.09
C THR A 338 5.87 14.74 11.49
N THR A 339 5.94 15.05 12.79
CA THR A 339 5.72 16.42 13.29
C THR A 339 6.79 17.38 12.78
N LEU A 340 8.05 16.94 12.80
CA LEU A 340 9.18 17.73 12.34
C LEU A 340 9.07 18.02 10.84
N MET A 341 8.80 17.00 10.03
CA MET A 341 8.60 17.15 8.57
C MET A 341 7.49 18.15 8.26
N LYS A 342 6.35 18.03 8.94
CA LYS A 342 5.24 18.99 8.80
C LYS A 342 5.63 20.42 9.22
N ARG A 343 6.43 20.58 10.27
CA ARG A 343 6.90 21.91 10.73
C ARG A 343 7.90 22.54 9.78
N LEU A 344 8.76 21.73 9.16
CA LEU A 344 9.73 22.18 8.19
C LEU A 344 9.12 22.43 6.80
N GLY A 345 7.84 22.07 6.59
CA GLY A 345 7.18 22.16 5.29
C GLY A 345 7.76 21.17 4.27
N VAL A 346 8.42 20.10 4.73
CA VAL A 346 9.03 19.09 3.86
C VAL A 346 8.06 17.94 3.69
N GLY A 347 7.52 17.81 2.48
CA GLY A 347 6.56 16.77 2.13
C GLY A 347 5.14 17.03 2.65
N GLU A 348 4.20 16.24 2.15
CA GLU A 348 2.78 16.40 2.43
C GLU A 348 2.19 15.11 2.99
N LEU A 349 1.38 15.25 4.05
CA LEU A 349 0.55 14.14 4.52
C LEU A 349 -0.63 13.98 3.59
N ALA A 350 -1.00 12.73 3.30
CA ALA A 350 -2.19 12.43 2.52
C ALA A 350 -3.41 13.18 3.08
N PRO A 351 -4.28 13.75 2.22
CA PRO A 351 -5.44 14.49 2.67
C PRO A 351 -6.27 13.69 3.68
N GLY A 352 -6.72 14.38 4.75
CA GLY A 352 -7.46 13.78 5.87
C GLY A 352 -6.63 13.01 6.91
N LEU A 353 -5.32 12.84 6.68
CA LEU A 353 -4.42 12.26 7.67
C LEU A 353 -3.92 13.35 8.63
N THR A 354 -4.39 13.30 9.87
CA THR A 354 -3.96 14.25 10.91
C THR A 354 -2.82 13.67 11.75
N LEU A 355 -2.00 14.55 12.33
CA LEU A 355 -0.88 14.14 13.17
C LEU A 355 -1.29 13.28 14.38
N ARG A 356 -2.51 13.47 14.90
CA ARG A 356 -3.08 12.63 15.97
C ARG A 356 -3.35 11.20 15.50
N ARG A 357 -3.84 11.06 14.26
CA ARG A 357 -4.07 9.75 13.64
C ARG A 357 -2.77 9.05 13.32
N VAL A 358 -1.79 9.80 12.82
CA VAL A 358 -0.42 9.29 12.68
C VAL A 358 0.10 8.82 14.03
N GLY A 359 -0.08 9.60 15.10
CA GLY A 359 0.32 9.18 16.45
C GLY A 359 -0.37 7.90 16.93
N GLY A 360 -1.67 7.75 16.66
CA GLY A 360 -2.39 6.51 16.97
C GLY A 360 -1.86 5.31 16.17
N GLY A 361 -1.56 5.51 14.89
CA GLY A 361 -0.90 4.50 14.04
C GLY A 361 0.52 4.18 14.51
N ALA A 362 1.32 5.19 14.87
CA ALA A 362 2.68 5.06 15.38
C ALA A 362 2.74 4.26 16.69
N ALA A 363 1.73 4.42 17.56
CA ALA A 363 1.61 3.59 18.75
C ALA A 363 1.35 2.12 18.40
N LEU A 364 0.47 1.86 17.41
CA LEU A 364 0.24 0.49 16.92
C LEU A 364 1.47 -0.10 16.22
N SER A 365 2.31 0.73 15.60
CA SER A 365 3.58 0.27 15.02
C SER A 365 4.57 -0.27 16.05
N GLY A 366 4.33 -0.06 17.35
CA GLY A 366 5.06 -0.72 18.43
C GLY A 366 4.82 -2.23 18.55
N ILE A 367 3.88 -2.79 17.79
CA ILE A 367 3.64 -4.24 17.74
C ILE A 367 4.71 -4.89 16.86
N GLY A 368 5.86 -5.25 17.41
CA GLY A 368 6.97 -5.88 16.67
C GLY A 368 6.84 -7.39 16.45
N PHE A 369 5.98 -8.05 17.25
CA PHE A 369 5.66 -9.48 17.31
C PHE A 369 6.47 -10.40 16.38
N THR A 370 6.08 -10.58 15.11
CA THR A 370 6.66 -11.60 14.22
C THR A 370 8.17 -11.45 14.03
N ILE A 371 8.63 -10.29 13.52
CA ILE A 371 10.06 -10.09 13.21
C ILE A 371 10.86 -9.92 14.50
N ALA A 372 10.27 -9.36 15.56
CA ALA A 372 10.91 -9.27 16.87
C ALA A 372 11.19 -10.67 17.44
N LEU A 373 10.20 -11.57 17.44
CA LEU A 373 10.37 -12.97 17.88
C LEU A 373 11.32 -13.75 16.98
N PHE A 374 11.34 -13.48 15.67
CA PHE A 374 12.31 -14.06 14.74
C PHE A 374 13.75 -13.67 15.09
N LEU A 375 13.96 -12.42 15.53
CA LEU A 375 15.28 -11.88 15.87
C LEU A 375 15.79 -12.29 17.24
N VAL A 376 14.92 -12.66 18.20
CA VAL A 376 15.34 -13.08 19.55
C VAL A 376 16.41 -14.18 19.53
N PRO A 377 16.19 -15.35 18.89
CA PRO A 377 17.19 -16.42 18.89
C PRO A 377 18.47 -16.08 18.10
N LEU A 378 18.38 -15.16 17.13
CA LEU A 378 19.53 -14.69 16.35
C LEU A 378 20.39 -13.68 17.14
N ALA A 379 19.74 -12.92 18.02
CA ALA A 379 20.35 -11.80 18.72
C ALA A 379 20.79 -12.13 20.15
N ILE A 380 20.26 -13.19 20.75
CA ILE A 380 20.49 -13.55 22.14
C ILE A 380 20.81 -15.04 22.20
N SER A 381 22.02 -15.39 22.63
CA SER A 381 22.45 -16.80 22.72
C SER A 381 21.97 -17.52 23.98
N ASP A 382 21.70 -16.78 25.06
CA ASP A 382 21.29 -17.32 26.36
C ASP A 382 19.77 -17.62 26.37
N PRO A 383 19.33 -18.89 26.52
CA PRO A 383 17.92 -19.26 26.49
C PRO A 383 17.06 -18.53 27.53
N ASP A 384 17.59 -18.28 28.74
CA ASP A 384 16.84 -17.60 29.79
C ASP A 384 16.58 -16.13 29.40
N GLN A 385 17.58 -15.47 28.81
CA GLN A 385 17.41 -14.12 28.26
C GLN A 385 16.48 -14.09 27.04
N GLN A 386 16.44 -15.15 26.23
CA GLN A 386 15.47 -15.26 25.14
C GLN A 386 14.03 -15.28 25.68
N ASP A 387 13.76 -16.03 26.75
CA ASP A 387 12.43 -16.06 27.37
C ASP A 387 12.04 -14.69 27.95
N LEU A 388 12.95 -14.01 28.64
CA LEU A 388 12.75 -12.64 29.11
C LEU A 388 12.49 -11.65 27.97
N ALA A 389 13.15 -11.84 26.83
CA ALA A 389 12.95 -11.03 25.63
C ALA A 389 11.58 -11.31 24.98
N ARG A 390 11.17 -12.58 24.85
CA ARG A 390 9.84 -12.99 24.36
C ARG A 390 8.74 -12.37 25.21
N VAL A 391 8.85 -12.44 26.53
CA VAL A 391 7.92 -11.77 27.46
C VAL A 391 7.86 -10.26 27.19
N GLY A 392 9.01 -9.61 26.99
CA GLY A 392 9.10 -8.19 26.65
C GLY A 392 8.37 -7.85 25.35
N VAL A 393 8.55 -8.63 24.28
CA VAL A 393 7.91 -8.44 22.97
C VAL A 393 6.39 -8.61 23.08
N LEU A 394 5.91 -9.64 23.80
CA LEU A 394 4.48 -9.89 24.01
C LEU A 394 3.84 -8.77 24.83
N ALA A 395 4.47 -8.35 25.94
CA ALA A 395 4.00 -7.25 26.77
C ALA A 395 3.97 -5.93 25.99
N ALA A 396 5.03 -5.62 25.23
CA ALA A 396 5.10 -4.44 24.39
C ALA A 396 3.95 -4.41 23.37
N SER A 397 3.64 -5.53 22.74
CA SER A 397 2.56 -5.65 21.74
C SER A 397 1.19 -5.34 22.34
N VAL A 398 0.91 -5.84 23.56
CA VAL A 398 -0.34 -5.53 24.28
C VAL A 398 -0.43 -4.05 24.66
N ILE A 399 0.66 -3.48 25.19
CA ILE A 399 0.71 -2.07 25.59
C ILE A 399 0.57 -1.15 24.37
N ALA A 400 1.27 -1.45 23.27
CA ALA A 400 1.19 -0.74 21.99
C ALA A 400 -0.25 -0.74 21.44
N PHE A 401 -0.92 -1.89 21.47
CA PHE A 401 -2.33 -2.00 21.09
C PHE A 401 -3.23 -1.11 21.97
N ALA A 402 -3.08 -1.18 23.28
CA ALA A 402 -3.90 -0.40 24.23
C ALA A 402 -3.69 1.12 24.03
N LEU A 403 -2.43 1.55 23.84
CA LEU A 403 -2.08 2.94 23.59
C LEU A 403 -2.66 3.43 22.26
N GLY A 404 -2.49 2.66 21.18
CA GLY A 404 -3.04 2.98 19.86
C GLY A 404 -4.56 3.05 19.86
N TRP A 405 -5.23 2.09 20.52
CA TRP A 405 -6.68 2.12 20.74
C TRP A 405 -7.10 3.38 21.48
N ALA A 406 -6.44 3.73 22.59
CA ALA A 406 -6.77 4.92 23.38
C ALA A 406 -6.64 6.21 22.55
N ILE A 407 -5.53 6.38 21.83
CA ILE A 407 -5.28 7.58 21.01
C ILE A 407 -6.32 7.71 19.89
N LEU A 408 -6.60 6.63 19.16
CA LEU A 408 -7.54 6.66 18.04
C LEU A 408 -9.00 6.82 18.51
N PHE A 409 -9.39 6.09 19.56
CA PHE A 409 -10.75 6.14 20.11
C PHE A 409 -11.06 7.52 20.70
N VAL A 410 -10.16 8.06 21.53
CA VAL A 410 -10.33 9.40 22.11
C VAL A 410 -10.25 10.47 21.01
N GLY A 411 -9.33 10.32 20.05
CA GLY A 411 -9.18 11.23 18.93
C GLY A 411 -10.45 11.36 18.08
N ASP A 412 -11.04 10.24 17.70
CA ASP A 412 -12.26 10.18 16.88
C ASP A 412 -13.49 10.72 17.62
N ARG A 413 -13.51 10.64 18.96
CA ARG A 413 -14.60 11.18 19.79
C ARG A 413 -14.49 12.69 19.99
N LEU A 414 -13.28 13.21 20.16
CA LEU A 414 -13.04 14.64 20.39
C LEU A 414 -13.11 15.46 19.09
N ARG A 415 -12.61 14.92 17.97
CA ARG A 415 -12.61 15.59 16.67
C ARG A 415 -12.88 14.56 15.57
N PRO A 416 -14.16 14.30 15.24
CA PRO A 416 -14.47 13.30 14.23
C PRO A 416 -13.81 13.67 12.91
N PRO A 417 -13.12 12.72 12.25
CA PRO A 417 -12.55 12.94 10.93
C PRO A 417 -13.65 13.28 9.92
N ARG A 418 -13.35 14.19 9.00
CA ARG A 418 -14.19 14.41 7.82
C ARG A 418 -13.75 13.45 6.71
N ALA A 419 -14.71 12.87 6.00
CA ALA A 419 -14.43 12.09 4.81
C ALA A 419 -13.86 13.01 3.73
N VAL A 420 -12.61 12.77 3.35
CA VAL A 420 -11.92 13.53 2.30
C VAL A 420 -12.62 13.30 0.97
N GLY A 421 -12.89 14.38 0.25
CA GLY A 421 -13.56 14.34 -1.05
C GLY A 421 -15.01 13.85 -1.02
N ALA A 422 -15.63 13.71 0.16
CA ALA A 422 -17.06 13.42 0.24
C ALA A 422 -17.91 14.65 -0.04
N VAL A 423 -17.32 15.84 0.15
CA VAL A 423 -17.95 17.13 -0.08
C VAL A 423 -17.03 17.96 -0.97
N LEU A 424 -17.62 18.77 -1.84
CA LEU A 424 -16.94 19.70 -2.71
C LEU A 424 -16.11 20.70 -1.89
N ASN A 425 -14.83 20.87 -2.22
CA ASN A 425 -13.90 21.75 -1.47
C ASN A 425 -14.25 23.23 -1.64
N ARG A 426 -14.49 23.63 -2.89
CA ARG A 426 -14.84 24.99 -3.29
C ARG A 426 -16.26 25.01 -3.82
N PRO A 427 -17.17 25.85 -3.28
CA PRO A 427 -18.52 25.96 -3.81
C PRO A 427 -18.50 26.36 -5.29
N VAL A 428 -19.62 26.15 -5.99
CA VAL A 428 -19.77 26.58 -7.38
C VAL A 428 -19.81 28.10 -7.43
N ASP A 429 -18.97 28.69 -8.28
CA ASP A 429 -18.87 30.14 -8.49
C ASP A 429 -19.17 30.47 -9.96
N PRO A 430 -20.32 31.09 -10.28
CA PRO A 430 -20.69 31.45 -11.65
C PRO A 430 -19.72 32.41 -12.35
N ALA A 431 -18.89 33.16 -11.62
CA ALA A 431 -17.91 34.05 -12.22
C ALA A 431 -16.63 33.32 -12.68
N ARG A 432 -16.46 32.06 -12.24
CA ARG A 432 -15.22 31.29 -12.41
C ARG A 432 -15.46 29.96 -13.14
N ASP A 433 -16.56 29.28 -12.81
CA ASP A 433 -16.84 27.93 -13.26
C ASP A 433 -17.58 27.94 -14.62
N HIS A 434 -17.29 26.94 -15.45
CA HIS A 434 -17.99 26.75 -16.72
C HIS A 434 -19.33 26.05 -16.45
N ILE A 435 -20.43 26.79 -16.62
CA ILE A 435 -21.78 26.33 -16.29
C ILE A 435 -22.64 26.18 -17.55
N ARG A 436 -23.26 25.00 -17.72
CA ARG A 436 -24.31 24.75 -18.72
C ARG A 436 -25.65 24.57 -18.02
N GLY A 437 -26.65 25.35 -18.43
CA GLY A 437 -27.97 25.44 -17.78
C GLY A 437 -28.13 26.72 -16.93
N PRO A 438 -29.28 26.96 -16.30
CA PRO A 438 -29.54 28.18 -15.53
C PRO A 438 -28.65 28.29 -14.29
N VAL A 439 -28.08 29.47 -14.04
CA VAL A 439 -27.20 29.69 -12.89
C VAL A 439 -27.90 29.40 -11.56
N ASP A 440 -29.19 29.72 -11.45
CA ASP A 440 -30.01 29.51 -10.24
C ASP A 440 -30.79 28.19 -10.25
N ALA A 441 -30.37 27.22 -11.07
CA ALA A 441 -31.03 25.91 -11.15
C ALA A 441 -31.10 25.20 -9.78
N ARG A 442 -32.22 24.50 -9.55
CA ARG A 442 -32.50 23.78 -8.30
C ARG A 442 -31.45 22.70 -8.01
N TYR A 443 -31.05 21.96 -9.04
CA TYR A 443 -30.08 20.89 -8.94
C TYR A 443 -28.75 21.31 -9.56
N THR A 444 -27.67 20.84 -8.98
CA THR A 444 -26.31 21.11 -9.46
C THR A 444 -25.56 19.79 -9.61
N ILE A 445 -24.91 19.58 -10.74
CA ILE A 445 -23.96 18.49 -10.94
C ILE A 445 -22.59 19.10 -11.27
N VAL A 446 -21.58 18.80 -10.46
CA VAL A 446 -20.18 19.19 -10.70
C VAL A 446 -19.41 17.98 -11.17
N GLU A 447 -18.72 18.11 -12.30
CA GLU A 447 -17.88 17.07 -12.88
C GLU A 447 -16.42 17.50 -12.89
N TYR A 448 -15.57 16.67 -12.28
CA TYR A 448 -14.11 16.72 -12.46
C TYR A 448 -13.73 15.71 -13.55
N ALA A 449 -13.20 16.20 -14.67
CA ALA A 449 -12.93 15.40 -15.86
C ALA A 449 -11.57 15.69 -16.51
N ASP A 450 -11.18 14.79 -17.39
CA ASP A 450 -9.95 14.83 -18.19
C ASP A 450 -10.32 14.60 -19.66
N PHE A 451 -9.92 15.51 -20.54
CA PHE A 451 -10.25 15.45 -21.98
C PHE A 451 -9.61 14.26 -22.71
N GLU A 452 -8.49 13.72 -22.25
CA GLU A 452 -7.84 12.54 -22.85
C GLU A 452 -8.38 11.23 -22.25
N CYS A 453 -9.23 11.30 -21.22
CA CYS A 453 -9.79 10.12 -20.57
C CYS A 453 -10.98 9.53 -21.36
N PRO A 454 -10.92 8.26 -21.80
CA PRO A 454 -12.01 7.64 -22.58
C PRO A 454 -13.28 7.41 -21.77
N PHE A 455 -13.18 7.33 -20.44
CA PHE A 455 -14.36 7.23 -19.56
C PHE A 455 -15.10 8.56 -19.46
N CYS A 456 -14.39 9.68 -19.46
CA CYS A 456 -14.99 11.02 -19.46
C CYS A 456 -15.76 11.26 -20.76
N SER A 457 -15.17 10.94 -21.92
CA SER A 457 -15.84 11.05 -23.23
C SER A 457 -17.17 10.28 -23.26
N ARG A 458 -17.22 9.06 -22.69
CA ARG A 458 -18.48 8.31 -22.56
C ARG A 458 -19.46 8.92 -21.55
N ALA A 459 -18.96 9.52 -20.49
CA ALA A 459 -19.79 10.15 -19.47
C ALA A 459 -20.47 11.43 -19.97
N THR A 460 -19.85 12.17 -20.90
CA THR A 460 -20.44 13.35 -21.56
C THR A 460 -21.83 13.04 -22.12
N GLY A 461 -21.98 11.93 -22.84
CA GLY A 461 -23.29 11.50 -23.36
C GLY A 461 -24.31 11.14 -22.27
N SER A 462 -23.85 10.71 -21.10
CA SER A 462 -24.72 10.47 -19.95
C SER A 462 -25.18 11.79 -19.31
N VAL A 463 -24.30 12.77 -19.18
CA VAL A 463 -24.63 14.11 -18.64
C VAL A 463 -25.60 14.86 -19.56
N ASP A 464 -25.42 14.81 -20.87
CA ASP A 464 -26.35 15.42 -21.83
C ASP A 464 -27.77 14.83 -21.70
N ALA A 465 -27.89 13.51 -21.49
CA ALA A 465 -29.18 12.88 -21.25
C ALA A 465 -29.81 13.30 -19.91
N VAL A 466 -29.00 13.56 -18.88
CA VAL A 466 -29.48 14.06 -17.58
C VAL A 466 -29.93 15.52 -17.70
N LEU A 467 -29.18 16.37 -18.43
CA LEU A 467 -29.58 17.75 -18.75
C LEU A 467 -30.89 17.79 -19.53
N ALA A 468 -31.07 16.91 -20.52
CA ALA A 468 -32.31 16.81 -21.27
C ALA A 468 -33.51 16.37 -20.41
N HIS A 469 -33.27 15.56 -19.37
CA HIS A 469 -34.32 15.09 -18.46
C HIS A 469 -34.82 16.19 -17.52
N PHE A 470 -33.91 16.94 -16.87
CA PHE A 470 -34.27 17.97 -15.89
C PHE A 470 -34.50 19.37 -16.50
N GLY A 471 -34.03 19.61 -17.73
CA GLY A 471 -34.18 20.90 -18.40
C GLY A 471 -33.60 22.05 -17.59
N GLU A 472 -34.41 23.08 -17.34
CA GLU A 472 -34.00 24.29 -16.59
C GLU A 472 -33.81 24.05 -15.08
N GLU A 473 -34.19 22.88 -14.56
CA GLU A 473 -34.00 22.57 -13.14
C GLU A 473 -32.56 22.15 -12.79
N LEU A 474 -31.69 21.92 -13.79
CA LEU A 474 -30.33 21.43 -13.58
C LEU A 474 -29.28 22.37 -14.20
N ARG A 475 -28.20 22.61 -13.43
CA ARG A 475 -26.95 23.16 -13.96
C ARG A 475 -25.83 22.15 -13.86
N TRP A 476 -25.07 22.00 -14.95
CA TRP A 476 -23.84 21.21 -15.01
C TRP A 476 -22.64 22.13 -14.96
N VAL A 477 -21.67 21.76 -14.12
CA VAL A 477 -20.45 22.51 -13.88
C VAL A 477 -19.26 21.64 -14.22
N TYR A 478 -18.41 22.11 -15.13
CA TYR A 478 -17.18 21.41 -15.51
C TYR A 478 -15.97 21.96 -14.73
N ARG A 479 -15.14 21.06 -14.20
CA ARG A 479 -13.85 21.37 -13.58
C ARG A 479 -12.77 20.41 -14.07
N HIS A 480 -11.54 20.91 -14.12
CA HIS A 480 -10.40 20.15 -14.66
C HIS A 480 -9.81 19.18 -13.65
N LEU A 481 -9.51 17.96 -14.09
CA LEU A 481 -8.70 16.97 -13.38
C LEU A 481 -7.77 16.23 -14.36
N PRO A 482 -6.79 16.92 -14.97
CA PRO A 482 -5.88 16.28 -15.92
C PRO A 482 -5.00 15.24 -15.21
N LEU A 483 -5.05 13.99 -15.66
CA LEU A 483 -4.28 12.88 -15.09
C LEU A 483 -2.96 12.67 -15.84
N SER A 484 -2.05 13.64 -15.75
CA SER A 484 -0.82 13.70 -16.55
C SER A 484 0.14 12.50 -16.38
N SER A 485 -0.04 11.68 -15.33
CA SER A 485 0.73 10.45 -15.11
C SER A 485 0.36 9.31 -16.06
N VAL A 486 -0.85 9.35 -16.62
CA VAL A 486 -1.39 8.33 -17.53
C VAL A 486 -1.79 8.91 -18.89
N HIS A 487 -2.06 10.21 -18.95
CA HIS A 487 -2.53 10.92 -20.14
C HIS A 487 -1.56 12.08 -20.47
N PRO A 488 -0.64 11.91 -21.43
CA PRO A 488 0.42 12.88 -21.71
C PRO A 488 -0.06 14.27 -22.14
N HIS A 489 -1.22 14.36 -22.79
CA HIS A 489 -1.78 15.59 -23.36
C HIS A 489 -2.91 16.20 -22.51
N ALA A 490 -3.34 15.53 -21.45
CA ALA A 490 -4.45 15.96 -20.60
C ALA A 490 -4.35 17.43 -20.11
N THR A 491 -3.16 17.85 -19.67
CA THR A 491 -2.94 19.22 -19.20
C THR A 491 -3.04 20.23 -20.34
N LEU A 492 -2.49 19.91 -21.51
CA LEU A 492 -2.52 20.77 -22.68
C LEU A 492 -3.95 20.93 -23.20
N ALA A 493 -4.71 19.83 -23.26
CA ALA A 493 -6.12 19.84 -23.65
C ALA A 493 -6.99 20.66 -22.68
N ALA A 494 -6.74 20.56 -21.37
CA ALA A 494 -7.40 21.38 -20.36
C ALA A 494 -7.10 22.88 -20.54
N GLN A 495 -5.84 23.23 -20.78
CA GLN A 495 -5.44 24.63 -21.06
C GLN A 495 -6.05 25.14 -22.37
N ALA A 496 -6.16 24.29 -23.38
CA ALA A 496 -6.80 24.63 -24.65
C ALA A 496 -8.30 24.92 -24.47
N ALA A 497 -8.99 24.17 -23.62
CA ALA A 497 -10.37 24.46 -23.25
C ALA A 497 -10.50 25.82 -22.53
N GLU A 498 -9.56 26.17 -21.65
CA GLU A 498 -9.53 27.50 -21.02
C GLU A 498 -9.20 28.62 -22.02
N ALA A 499 -8.30 28.38 -22.98
CA ALA A 499 -8.01 29.33 -24.05
C ALA A 499 -9.22 29.60 -24.95
N SER A 500 -10.06 28.58 -25.21
CA SER A 500 -11.33 28.79 -25.93
C SER A 500 -12.37 29.50 -25.06
N ALA A 501 -12.35 29.31 -23.74
CA ALA A 501 -13.21 30.01 -22.80
C ALA A 501 -12.95 31.52 -22.76
N LEU A 502 -11.70 31.96 -22.96
CA LEU A 502 -11.35 33.38 -23.09
C LEU A 502 -11.97 34.05 -24.32
N GLN A 503 -12.50 33.26 -25.25
CA GLN A 503 -13.29 33.69 -26.41
C GLN A 503 -14.77 33.30 -26.30
N ASP A 504 -15.24 32.92 -25.11
CA ASP A 504 -16.62 32.49 -24.81
C ASP A 504 -17.08 31.21 -25.53
N ARG A 505 -16.14 30.33 -25.93
CA ARG A 505 -16.43 29.10 -26.71
C ARG A 505 -16.10 27.80 -25.96
N PHE A 506 -16.09 27.80 -24.63
CA PHE A 506 -15.75 26.60 -23.84
C PHE A 506 -16.60 25.38 -24.23
N PHE A 507 -17.93 25.51 -24.20
CA PHE A 507 -18.86 24.41 -24.47
C PHE A 507 -18.99 24.03 -25.95
N ASP A 508 -18.47 24.85 -26.87
CA ASP A 508 -18.38 24.48 -28.28
C ASP A 508 -17.10 23.67 -28.55
N PHE A 509 -16.03 23.98 -27.83
CA PHE A 509 -14.73 23.33 -28.01
C PHE A 509 -14.59 22.02 -27.23
N ALA A 510 -15.08 21.97 -25.99
CA ALA A 510 -14.97 20.80 -25.11
C ALA A 510 -15.49 19.48 -25.74
N PRO A 511 -16.64 19.44 -26.47
CA PRO A 511 -17.08 18.23 -27.16
C PRO A 511 -16.10 17.74 -28.24
N LEU A 512 -15.43 18.65 -28.95
CA LEU A 512 -14.43 18.30 -29.97
C LEU A 512 -13.21 17.63 -29.35
N LEU A 513 -12.77 18.10 -28.18
CA LEU A 513 -11.67 17.47 -27.45
C LEU A 513 -12.01 16.01 -27.05
N PHE A 514 -13.24 15.75 -26.60
CA PHE A 514 -13.69 14.40 -26.28
C PHE A 514 -13.90 13.50 -27.50
N ALA A 515 -14.21 14.09 -28.67
CA ALA A 515 -14.39 13.35 -29.91
C ALA A 515 -13.05 12.98 -30.59
N HIS A 516 -12.00 13.76 -30.35
CA HIS A 516 -10.68 13.63 -31.01
C HIS A 516 -9.55 13.45 -29.98
N GLN A 517 -9.71 12.49 -29.07
CA GLN A 517 -8.75 12.25 -27.97
C GLN A 517 -7.37 11.78 -28.45
N ASP A 518 -7.24 11.35 -29.70
CA ASP A 518 -6.02 10.96 -30.38
C ASP A 518 -5.28 12.13 -31.06
N GLU A 519 -5.89 13.32 -31.13
CA GLU A 519 -5.35 14.54 -31.75
C GLU A 519 -5.26 15.70 -30.73
N LEU A 520 -4.81 15.42 -29.50
CA LEU A 520 -4.69 16.40 -28.41
C LEU A 520 -3.30 17.08 -28.33
N ASP A 521 -2.47 16.92 -29.36
CA ASP A 521 -1.24 17.69 -29.52
C ASP A 521 -1.54 19.14 -29.98
N GLU A 522 -0.54 20.03 -29.93
CA GLU A 522 -0.75 21.45 -30.24
C GLU A 522 -1.33 21.68 -31.65
N ASP A 523 -0.87 20.91 -32.64
CA ASP A 523 -1.33 21.02 -34.02
C ASP A 523 -2.78 20.53 -34.18
N GLY A 524 -3.14 19.42 -33.52
CA GLY A 524 -4.50 18.91 -33.46
C GLY A 524 -5.44 19.90 -32.77
N LEU A 525 -5.05 20.43 -31.61
CA LEU A 525 -5.83 21.43 -30.87
C LEU A 525 -6.06 22.70 -31.70
N ARG A 526 -5.05 23.21 -32.40
CA ARG A 526 -5.17 24.38 -33.28
C ARG A 526 -6.15 24.12 -34.43
N ARG A 527 -6.09 22.93 -35.04
CA ARG A 527 -7.00 22.52 -36.12
C ARG A 527 -8.45 22.49 -35.64
N ARG A 528 -8.71 21.92 -34.46
CA ARG A 528 -10.05 21.89 -33.85
C ARG A 528 -10.54 23.29 -33.48
N ALA A 529 -9.65 24.18 -33.04
CA ALA A 529 -10.00 25.56 -32.73
C ALA A 529 -10.45 26.31 -33.99
N GLU A 530 -9.83 26.03 -35.14
CA GLU A 530 -10.16 26.64 -36.43
C GLU A 530 -11.54 26.19 -36.92
N GLU A 531 -11.90 24.92 -36.72
CA GLU A 531 -13.20 24.35 -37.10
C GLU A 531 -14.40 25.05 -36.45
N ILE A 532 -14.24 25.56 -35.23
CA ILE A 532 -15.29 26.31 -34.51
C ILE A 532 -15.18 27.83 -34.68
N GLY A 533 -14.22 28.29 -35.49
CA GLY A 533 -14.01 29.70 -35.83
C GLY A 533 -13.39 30.53 -34.71
N LEU A 534 -12.51 29.95 -33.88
CA LEU A 534 -11.71 30.72 -32.93
C LEU A 534 -10.66 31.58 -33.66
N ASP A 535 -10.29 32.73 -33.07
CA ASP A 535 -9.09 33.44 -33.49
C ASP A 535 -7.87 32.61 -33.10
N ILE A 536 -7.21 32.04 -34.10
CA ILE A 536 -6.07 31.13 -33.91
C ILE A 536 -4.85 31.84 -33.35
N ALA A 537 -4.59 33.08 -33.74
CA ALA A 537 -3.45 33.82 -33.22
C ALA A 537 -3.64 34.09 -31.72
N ARG A 538 -4.85 34.47 -31.32
CA ARG A 538 -5.22 34.65 -29.92
C ARG A 538 -5.21 33.32 -29.16
N PHE A 539 -5.84 32.28 -29.70
CA PHE A 539 -5.90 30.95 -29.07
C PHE A 539 -4.50 30.39 -28.79
N SER A 540 -3.58 30.47 -29.77
CA SER A 540 -2.20 30.02 -29.59
C SER A 540 -1.43 30.82 -28.53
N ALA A 541 -1.72 32.12 -28.39
CA ALA A 541 -1.14 32.93 -27.31
C ALA A 541 -1.73 32.54 -25.94
N ASP A 542 -3.05 32.34 -25.88
CA ASP A 542 -3.79 32.05 -24.66
C ASP A 542 -3.56 30.62 -24.14
N LEU A 543 -3.25 29.66 -25.03
CA LEU A 543 -2.96 28.25 -24.70
C LEU A 543 -1.87 28.10 -23.64
N HIS A 544 -0.86 28.98 -23.66
CA HIS A 544 0.25 28.98 -22.68
C HIS A 544 0.18 30.16 -21.72
N SER A 545 -0.96 30.84 -21.65
CA SER A 545 -1.13 31.97 -20.74
C SER A 545 -1.11 31.52 -19.28
N ALA A 546 -0.64 32.42 -18.40
CA ALA A 546 -0.69 32.18 -16.97
C ALA A 546 -2.14 32.06 -16.45
N ASP A 547 -3.12 32.65 -17.14
CA ASP A 547 -4.52 32.60 -16.73
C ASP A 547 -5.13 31.21 -16.99
N ALA A 548 -4.96 30.67 -18.20
CA ALA A 548 -5.39 29.31 -18.54
C ALA A 548 -4.70 28.27 -17.64
N ALA A 549 -3.38 28.38 -17.48
CA ALA A 549 -2.62 27.46 -16.63
C ALA A 549 -3.07 27.51 -15.17
N ARG A 550 -3.28 28.71 -14.61
CA ARG A 550 -3.74 28.88 -13.22
C ARG A 550 -5.13 28.30 -13.01
N ARG A 551 -6.04 28.45 -13.97
CA ARG A 551 -7.41 27.95 -13.86
C ARG A 551 -7.46 26.43 -13.78
N VAL A 552 -6.68 25.75 -14.63
CA VAL A 552 -6.53 24.29 -14.62
C VAL A 552 -5.85 23.82 -13.33
N GLU A 553 -4.78 24.50 -12.92
CA GLU A 553 -4.03 24.16 -11.71
C GLU A 553 -4.87 24.30 -10.44
N ASP A 554 -5.68 25.35 -10.34
CA ASP A 554 -6.59 25.56 -9.22
C ASP A 554 -7.60 24.40 -9.04
N ASP A 555 -8.20 23.93 -10.14
CA ASP A 555 -9.13 22.79 -10.08
C ASP A 555 -8.39 21.49 -9.76
N ARG A 556 -7.19 21.30 -10.33
CA ARG A 556 -6.32 20.15 -10.03
C ARG A 556 -5.94 20.11 -8.55
N LEU A 557 -5.61 21.26 -7.95
CA LEU A 557 -5.29 21.38 -6.53
C LEU A 557 -6.51 21.12 -5.65
N ASP A 558 -7.70 21.62 -6.03
CA ASP A 558 -8.94 21.30 -5.33
C ASP A 558 -9.23 19.78 -5.35
N ALA A 559 -9.07 19.17 -6.53
CA ALA A 559 -9.21 17.74 -6.71
C ALA A 559 -8.19 16.96 -5.87
N GLU A 560 -6.94 17.40 -5.81
CA GLU A 560 -5.89 16.81 -4.98
C GLU A 560 -6.23 16.92 -3.48
N LEU A 561 -6.71 18.07 -3.01
CA LEU A 561 -7.17 18.27 -1.63
C LEU A 561 -8.38 17.39 -1.26
N MET A 562 -9.23 17.11 -2.24
CA MET A 562 -10.34 16.18 -2.14
C MET A 562 -9.94 14.72 -2.41
N ASP A 563 -8.67 14.46 -2.73
CA ASP A 563 -8.15 13.15 -3.12
C ASP A 563 -8.97 12.50 -4.26
N LEU A 564 -9.14 13.25 -5.34
CA LEU A 564 -9.73 12.76 -6.57
C LEU A 564 -8.60 12.30 -7.49
N HIS A 565 -8.45 10.98 -7.65
CA HIS A 565 -7.42 10.35 -8.50
C HIS A 565 -8.01 9.61 -9.71
N SER A 566 -9.29 9.83 -9.98
CA SER A 566 -10.01 9.13 -11.04
C SER A 566 -10.97 10.08 -11.73
N THR A 567 -11.00 10.00 -13.05
CA THR A 567 -11.95 10.74 -13.89
C THR A 567 -12.87 9.77 -14.64
N PRO A 568 -14.14 10.12 -14.86
CA PRO A 568 -14.82 11.29 -14.31
C PRO A 568 -15.18 11.11 -12.83
N THR A 569 -15.22 12.21 -12.07
CA THR A 569 -15.77 12.24 -10.71
C THR A 569 -16.90 13.26 -10.62
N PHE A 570 -18.05 12.83 -10.12
CA PHE A 570 -19.26 13.66 -10.01
C PHE A 570 -19.56 14.05 -8.56
N PHE A 571 -20.09 15.26 -8.38
CA PHE A 571 -20.76 15.73 -7.17
C PHE A 571 -22.17 16.17 -7.53
N ILE A 572 -23.14 15.83 -6.69
CA ILE A 572 -24.52 16.27 -6.81
C ILE A 572 -24.80 17.22 -5.64
N GLY A 573 -25.10 18.47 -5.94
CA GLY A 573 -24.96 19.56 -4.99
C GLY A 573 -23.53 19.62 -4.48
N GLU A 574 -23.35 19.55 -3.16
CA GLU A 574 -22.02 19.52 -2.55
C GLU A 574 -21.50 18.09 -2.32
N LYS A 575 -22.34 17.05 -2.44
CA LYS A 575 -21.97 15.68 -2.05
C LYS A 575 -21.41 14.89 -3.22
N ARG A 576 -20.30 14.18 -3.02
CA ARG A 576 -19.72 13.31 -4.04
C ARG A 576 -20.68 12.17 -4.37
N HIS A 577 -20.95 11.96 -5.65
CA HIS A 577 -21.67 10.80 -6.16
C HIS A 577 -20.77 9.57 -6.12
N ILE A 578 -21.28 8.48 -5.54
CA ILE A 578 -20.57 7.20 -5.45
C ILE A 578 -21.45 6.15 -6.11
N GLY A 579 -21.12 5.78 -7.34
CA GLY A 579 -21.86 4.80 -8.11
C GLY A 579 -21.55 4.86 -9.60
N PRO A 580 -22.28 4.09 -10.43
CA PRO A 580 -22.27 4.26 -11.87
C PRO A 580 -22.65 5.68 -12.27
N TYR A 581 -22.05 6.16 -13.36
CA TYR A 581 -22.29 7.49 -13.92
C TYR A 581 -23.13 7.45 -15.21
N ASP A 582 -23.86 6.36 -15.44
CA ASP A 582 -24.89 6.34 -16.47
C ASP A 582 -26.04 7.29 -16.10
N SER A 583 -26.77 7.77 -17.11
CA SER A 583 -27.84 8.77 -16.94
C SER A 583 -28.91 8.35 -15.94
N ALA A 584 -29.34 7.08 -15.94
CA ALA A 584 -30.35 6.59 -15.01
C ALA A 584 -29.85 6.56 -13.55
N SER A 585 -28.56 6.30 -13.32
CA SER A 585 -27.97 6.34 -11.98
C SER A 585 -27.79 7.78 -11.49
N LEU A 586 -27.43 8.72 -12.36
CA LEU A 586 -27.31 10.14 -12.02
C LEU A 586 -28.68 10.78 -11.74
N ILE A 587 -29.70 10.51 -12.57
CA ILE A 587 -31.07 11.00 -12.37
C ILE A 587 -31.61 10.57 -11.00
N ARG A 588 -31.53 9.26 -10.67
CA ARG A 588 -31.98 8.75 -9.37
C ARG A 588 -31.25 9.39 -8.19
N ALA A 589 -29.97 9.68 -8.35
CA ALA A 589 -29.17 10.30 -7.31
C ALA A 589 -29.50 11.79 -7.11
N ILE A 590 -29.92 12.49 -8.18
CA ILE A 590 -30.43 13.87 -8.12
C ILE A 590 -31.83 13.91 -7.50
N GLU A 591 -32.74 13.03 -7.92
CA GLU A 591 -34.11 12.96 -7.38
C GLU A 591 -34.15 12.57 -5.89
N GLY A 592 -33.14 11.83 -5.42
CA GLY A 592 -33.01 11.41 -4.03
C GLY A 592 -32.47 12.47 -3.07
N GLN A 593 -32.23 13.72 -3.52
CA GLN A 593 -31.67 14.81 -2.71
C GLN A 593 -32.66 15.49 -1.77
#